data_AF-A0A3S5BLW6-F1
#
_entry.id   AF-A0A3S5BLW6-F1
#
_cell.length_a   1.000
_cell.length_b   1.000
_cell.length_c   1.000
_cell.angle_alpha   90.00
_cell.angle_beta   90.00
_cell.angle_gamma   90.00
#
_symmetry.space_group_name_H-M   'P 1'
#
loop_
_entity.id
_entity.type
_entity.pdbx_description
1 polymer ?
#
loop_
_entity_poly.entity_id
_entity_poly.type
_entity_poly.pdbx_seq_one_letter_code
_entity_poly.pdbx_strand_id
1 'polypeptide(L)'
;MRLIVNYDPSSLGIIITAKFFGVALITLGVIVSIDHADFSEIVGSALYASGSYVLVFSGIITLMISVFGYIGVDRENRCFLITYLIILILVLLLIFISGIIILAFKDSLSDAAKNFMSTSIVSHYGRYQIITNVWDLVQKKLRCCAVENRGWGIYNSSWWNHFYNADIYDGKTRIPGTVNCLAHTIETNLFFLFVPLSCCWTLVDPRTGWPSDVFRDQNRCRNWQ
;
A
#
# COMPACT_ATOMS: atom_id res chain seq x y z
N MET A 1 -33.27 -13.19 40.27
CA MET A 1 -33.55 -11.94 39.51
C MET A 1 -32.97 -12.11 38.10
N ARG A 2 -33.68 -12.83 37.21
CA ARG A 2 -33.37 -12.85 35.77
C ARG A 2 -33.63 -11.43 35.26
N LEU A 3 -32.61 -10.75 34.72
CA LEU A 3 -32.91 -9.52 34.00
C LEU A 3 -33.58 -9.92 32.70
N ILE A 4 -34.77 -9.37 32.53
CA ILE A 4 -35.59 -9.43 31.32
C ILE A 4 -34.95 -8.50 30.29
N VAL A 5 -33.74 -8.80 29.84
CA VAL A 5 -33.35 -8.36 28.49
C VAL A 5 -33.97 -9.40 27.58
N ASN A 6 -35.23 -9.18 27.20
CA ASN A 6 -35.82 -9.89 26.07
C ASN A 6 -34.98 -9.50 24.86
N TYR A 7 -33.98 -10.31 24.55
CA TYR A 7 -33.06 -10.06 23.47
C TYR A 7 -33.78 -10.37 22.17
N ASP A 8 -33.93 -9.37 21.31
CA ASP A 8 -34.59 -9.58 20.03
C ASP A 8 -33.75 -10.56 19.18
N PRO A 9 -34.39 -11.49 18.45
CA PRO A 9 -33.68 -12.42 17.57
C PRO A 9 -32.83 -11.69 16.50
N SER A 10 -33.16 -10.44 16.19
CA SER A 10 -32.39 -9.57 15.30
C SER A 10 -31.03 -9.19 15.87
N SER A 11 -30.93 -8.87 17.16
CA SER A 11 -29.66 -8.48 17.79
C SER A 11 -28.71 -9.68 17.95
N LEU A 12 -29.26 -10.88 18.19
CA LEU A 12 -28.45 -12.11 18.23
C LEU A 12 -27.89 -12.42 16.83
N GLY A 13 -28.72 -12.20 15.79
CA GLY A 13 -28.32 -12.34 14.40
C GLY A 13 -27.11 -11.47 14.04
N ILE A 14 -27.07 -10.21 14.49
CA ILE A 14 -25.95 -9.29 14.23
C ILE A 14 -24.63 -9.79 14.86
N ILE A 15 -24.66 -10.28 16.10
CA ILE A 15 -23.45 -10.78 16.77
C ILE A 15 -22.93 -12.04 16.08
N ILE A 16 -23.84 -12.92 15.65
CA ILE A 16 -23.50 -14.16 14.96
C ILE A 16 -22.88 -13.86 13.59
N THR A 17 -23.46 -12.95 12.81
CA THR A 17 -22.91 -12.57 11.49
C THR A 17 -21.54 -11.90 11.63
N ALA A 18 -21.36 -11.02 12.62
CA ALA A 18 -20.07 -10.39 12.90
C ALA A 18 -18.97 -11.40 13.24
N LYS A 19 -19.31 -12.46 14.00
CA LYS A 19 -18.39 -13.57 14.30
C LYS A 19 -17.95 -14.31 13.03
N PHE A 20 -18.90 -14.68 12.16
CA PHE A 20 -18.59 -15.33 10.89
C PHE A 20 -17.76 -14.43 9.97
N PHE A 21 -18.04 -13.13 9.95
CA PHE A 21 -17.26 -12.16 9.21
C PHE A 21 -15.81 -12.08 9.72
N GLY A 22 -15.59 -12.08 11.04
CA GLY A 22 -14.24 -12.14 11.62
C GLY A 22 -13.47 -13.39 11.20
N VAL A 23 -14.11 -14.56 11.23
CA VAL A 23 -13.49 -15.82 10.76
C VAL A 23 -13.17 -15.75 9.25
N ALA A 24 -14.07 -15.21 8.44
CA ALA A 24 -13.86 -15.06 7.01
C ALA A 24 -12.67 -14.13 6.72
N LEU A 25 -12.55 -13.00 7.42
CA LEU A 25 -11.41 -12.08 7.28
C LEU A 25 -10.08 -12.73 7.63
N ILE A 26 -10.02 -13.50 8.72
CA ILE A 26 -8.80 -14.22 9.10
C ILE A 26 -8.46 -15.28 8.04
N THR A 27 -9.45 -16.04 7.61
CA THR A 27 -9.24 -17.11 6.62
C THR A 27 -8.75 -16.54 5.29
N LEU A 28 -9.40 -15.47 4.79
CA LEU A 28 -8.96 -14.75 3.60
C LEU A 28 -7.57 -14.16 3.79
N GLY A 29 -7.30 -13.52 4.93
CA GLY A 29 -5.99 -12.97 5.24
C GLY A 29 -4.88 -14.03 5.23
N VAL A 30 -5.13 -15.22 5.79
CA VAL A 30 -4.18 -16.33 5.82
C VAL A 30 -4.00 -16.97 4.44
N ILE A 31 -5.08 -17.18 3.68
CA ILE A 31 -4.99 -17.67 2.30
C ILE A 31 -4.16 -16.69 1.47
N VAL A 32 -4.43 -15.39 1.61
CA VAL A 32 -3.63 -14.34 0.98
C VAL A 32 -2.18 -14.44 1.44
N SER A 33 -1.90 -14.58 2.74
CA SER A 33 -0.51 -14.74 3.21
C SER A 33 0.20 -16.01 2.70
N ILE A 34 -0.52 -17.07 2.32
CA ILE A 34 0.10 -18.32 1.85
C ILE A 34 0.32 -18.31 0.33
N ASP A 35 -0.59 -17.69 -0.42
CA ASP A 35 -0.64 -17.75 -1.89
C ASP A 35 0.36 -16.78 -2.57
N HIS A 36 1.61 -16.80 -2.10
CA HIS A 36 2.67 -15.90 -2.52
C HIS A 36 3.07 -16.02 -3.99
N ALA A 37 2.70 -17.07 -4.72
CA ALA A 37 3.22 -17.35 -6.06
C ALA A 37 2.34 -16.80 -7.19
N ASP A 38 1.01 -17.02 -7.15
CA ASP A 38 0.16 -16.76 -8.32
C ASP A 38 -0.41 -15.33 -8.38
N PHE A 39 -0.55 -14.65 -7.23
CA PHE A 39 -1.09 -13.28 -7.15
C PHE A 39 -0.03 -12.19 -6.90
N SER A 40 1.18 -12.56 -6.47
CA SER A 40 2.24 -11.58 -6.16
C SER A 40 2.84 -10.94 -7.40
N GLU A 41 2.79 -11.61 -8.56
CA GLU A 41 3.17 -11.04 -9.86
C GLU A 41 2.18 -9.94 -10.30
N ILE A 42 0.90 -10.10 -9.97
CA ILE A 42 -0.18 -9.21 -10.40
C ILE A 42 -0.37 -8.02 -9.44
N VAL A 43 -0.03 -8.16 -8.15
CA VAL A 43 -0.32 -7.17 -7.10
C VAL A 43 0.95 -6.69 -6.36
N GLY A 44 2.14 -7.17 -6.71
CA GLY A 44 3.40 -6.79 -6.06
C GLY A 44 3.51 -7.37 -4.64
N SER A 45 4.60 -8.10 -4.39
CA SER A 45 4.78 -8.92 -3.19
C SER A 45 4.61 -8.19 -1.84
N ALA A 46 4.98 -6.91 -1.72
CA ALA A 46 4.75 -6.17 -0.46
C ALA A 46 3.36 -5.56 -0.28
N LEU A 47 2.67 -5.14 -1.35
CA LEU A 47 1.31 -4.61 -1.21
C LEU A 47 0.40 -5.74 -0.73
N TYR A 48 0.63 -6.91 -1.31
CA TYR A 48 0.03 -8.17 -0.94
C TYR A 48 0.37 -8.57 0.51
N ALA A 49 1.65 -8.57 0.87
CA ALA A 49 2.07 -8.94 2.23
C ALA A 49 1.50 -7.97 3.28
N SER A 50 1.67 -6.66 3.11
CA SER A 50 1.18 -5.64 4.05
C SER A 50 -0.34 -5.66 4.20
N GLY A 51 -1.09 -5.80 3.10
CA GLY A 51 -2.55 -5.93 3.12
C GLY A 51 -3.02 -7.18 3.87
N SER A 52 -2.34 -8.32 3.68
CA SER A 52 -2.68 -9.58 4.35
C SER A 52 -2.56 -9.49 5.88
N TYR A 53 -1.49 -8.86 6.39
CA TYR A 53 -1.31 -8.68 7.84
C TYR A 53 -2.39 -7.80 8.45
N VAL A 54 -2.81 -6.74 7.76
CA VAL A 54 -3.90 -5.86 8.22
C VAL A 54 -5.24 -6.61 8.25
N LEU A 55 -5.52 -7.44 7.24
CA LEU A 55 -6.74 -8.27 7.19
C LEU A 55 -6.78 -9.29 8.33
N VAL A 56 -5.67 -9.99 8.59
CA VAL A 56 -5.59 -10.96 9.71
C VAL A 56 -5.76 -10.25 11.05
N PHE A 57 -5.02 -9.15 11.27
CA PHE A 57 -5.05 -8.43 12.54
C PHE A 57 -6.43 -7.84 12.84
N SER A 58 -7.06 -7.19 11.86
CA SER A 58 -8.43 -6.67 12.00
C SER A 58 -9.44 -7.80 12.23
N GLY A 59 -9.31 -8.93 11.51
CA GLY A 59 -10.16 -10.11 11.70
C GLY A 59 -10.08 -10.69 13.12
N ILE A 60 -8.87 -10.78 13.71
CA ILE A 60 -8.69 -11.24 15.09
C ILE A 60 -9.41 -10.31 16.07
N ILE A 61 -9.27 -8.99 15.93
CA ILE A 61 -9.94 -8.02 16.79
C ILE A 61 -11.46 -8.14 16.67
N THR A 62 -11.98 -8.19 15.45
CA THR A 62 -13.43 -8.36 15.20
C THR A 62 -13.96 -9.67 15.80
N LEU A 63 -13.20 -10.76 15.68
CA LEU A 63 -13.55 -12.05 16.28
C LEU A 63 -13.60 -11.96 17.81
N MET A 64 -12.59 -11.36 18.45
CA MET A 64 -12.54 -11.23 19.91
C MET A 64 -13.74 -10.42 20.43
N ILE A 65 -14.02 -9.27 19.83
CA ILE A 65 -15.16 -8.42 20.21
C ILE A 65 -16.49 -9.18 20.04
N SER A 66 -16.63 -9.94 18.95
CA SER A 66 -17.84 -10.72 18.66
C SER A 66 -18.03 -11.88 19.64
N VAL A 67 -16.95 -12.55 20.05
CA VAL A 67 -16.99 -13.64 21.05
C VAL A 67 -17.39 -13.11 22.42
N PHE A 68 -16.84 -11.98 22.85
CA PHE A 68 -17.25 -11.35 24.12
C PHE A 68 -18.71 -10.91 24.10
N GLY A 69 -19.19 -10.36 22.97
CA GLY A 69 -20.60 -10.05 22.78
C GLY A 69 -21.50 -11.28 22.88
N TYR A 70 -21.13 -12.38 22.20
CA TYR A 70 -21.90 -13.63 22.23
C TYR A 70 -21.97 -14.24 23.64
N ILE A 71 -20.83 -14.34 24.34
CA ILE A 71 -20.78 -14.88 25.72
C ILE A 71 -21.56 -13.99 26.69
N GLY A 72 -21.50 -12.67 26.51
CA GLY A 72 -22.25 -11.71 27.33
C GLY A 72 -23.76 -11.86 27.21
N VAL A 73 -24.25 -12.22 26.02
CA VAL A 73 -25.67 -12.51 25.78
C VAL A 73 -26.05 -13.90 26.29
N ASP A 74 -25.27 -14.94 25.96
CA ASP A 74 -25.54 -16.34 26.33
C ASP A 74 -25.55 -16.57 27.84
N ARG A 75 -24.61 -15.96 28.56
CA ARG A 75 -24.45 -16.18 30.01
C ARG A 75 -25.33 -15.28 30.87
N GLU A 76 -26.16 -14.40 30.27
CA GLU A 76 -26.94 -13.34 30.95
C GLU A 76 -26.12 -12.56 32.01
N ASN A 77 -24.79 -12.53 31.87
CA ASN A 77 -23.91 -11.98 32.88
C ASN A 77 -23.72 -10.49 32.63
N ARG A 78 -24.32 -9.68 33.50
CA ARG A 78 -24.26 -8.21 33.45
C ARG A 78 -22.82 -7.69 33.33
N CYS A 79 -21.86 -8.34 33.98
CA CYS A 79 -20.46 -7.91 33.92
C CYS A 79 -19.90 -7.98 32.49
N PHE A 80 -20.12 -9.09 31.77
CA PHE A 80 -19.66 -9.25 30.38
C PHE A 80 -20.41 -8.34 29.39
N LEU A 81 -21.70 -8.09 29.63
CA LEU A 81 -22.45 -7.16 28.80
C LEU A 81 -21.98 -5.70 29.00
N ILE A 82 -21.70 -5.31 30.24
CA ILE A 82 -21.17 -3.97 30.56
C ILE A 82 -19.78 -3.78 29.96
N THR A 83 -18.88 -4.77 30.08
CA THR A 83 -17.54 -4.67 29.47
C THR A 83 -17.61 -4.57 27.95
N TYR A 84 -18.50 -5.35 27.31
CA TYR A 84 -18.74 -5.25 25.87
C TYR A 84 -19.22 -3.84 25.47
N LEU A 85 -20.18 -3.27 26.20
CA LEU A 85 -20.66 -1.90 25.95
C LEU A 85 -19.56 -0.85 26.14
N ILE A 86 -18.74 -0.97 27.19
CA ILE A 86 -17.61 -0.06 27.42
C ILE A 86 -16.61 -0.14 26.25
N ILE A 87 -16.25 -1.34 25.80
CA ILE A 87 -15.34 -1.53 24.67
C ILE A 87 -15.92 -0.90 23.39
N LEU A 88 -17.21 -1.10 23.11
CA LEU A 88 -17.86 -0.49 21.94
C LEU A 88 -17.87 1.04 22.01
N ILE A 89 -18.17 1.62 23.17
CA ILE A 89 -18.14 3.07 23.36
C ILE A 89 -16.72 3.60 23.15
N LEU A 90 -15.69 2.92 23.69
CA LEU A 90 -14.31 3.32 23.50
C LEU A 90 -13.91 3.27 22.01
N VAL A 91 -14.26 2.21 21.28
CA VAL A 91 -13.98 2.10 19.84
C VAL A 91 -14.73 3.18 19.06
N LEU A 92 -15.99 3.47 19.40
CA LEU A 92 -16.77 4.53 18.77
C LEU A 92 -16.13 5.91 18.97
N LEU A 93 -15.68 6.21 20.19
CA LEU A 93 -14.98 7.46 20.50
C LEU A 93 -13.66 7.56 19.74
N LEU A 94 -12.88 6.48 19.67
CA LEU A 94 -11.63 6.45 18.89
C LEU A 94 -11.90 6.72 17.41
N ILE A 95 -12.88 6.04 16.81
CA ILE A 95 -13.25 6.26 15.39
C ILE A 95 -13.73 7.69 15.17
N PHE A 96 -14.54 8.24 16.07
CA PHE A 96 -15.05 9.61 15.98
C PHE A 96 -13.91 10.64 16.05
N ILE A 97 -13.01 10.49 17.03
CA ILE A 97 -11.84 11.37 17.20
C ILE A 97 -10.91 11.24 15.98
N SER A 98 -10.60 10.03 15.53
CA SER A 98 -9.80 9.82 14.31
C SER A 98 -10.45 10.43 13.08
N GLY A 99 -11.77 10.30 12.92
CA GLY A 99 -12.51 10.92 11.82
C GLY A 99 -12.39 12.44 11.82
N ILE A 100 -12.53 13.08 13.00
CA ILE A 100 -12.33 14.52 13.14
C ILE A 100 -10.89 14.91 12.82
N ILE A 101 -9.89 14.19 13.33
CA ILE A 101 -8.46 14.48 13.07
C ILE A 101 -8.16 14.41 11.57
N ILE A 102 -8.63 13.37 10.89
CA ILE A 102 -8.42 13.21 9.44
C ILE A 102 -9.02 14.37 8.66
N LEU A 103 -10.21 14.86 9.06
CA LEU A 103 -10.86 15.99 8.41
C LEU A 103 -10.20 17.33 8.75
N ALA A 104 -9.83 17.55 10.01
CA ALA A 104 -9.24 18.80 10.48
C ALA A 104 -7.80 19.01 9.97
N PHE A 105 -7.02 17.94 9.85
CA PHE A 105 -5.62 17.96 9.42
C PHE A 105 -5.41 17.25 8.08
N LYS A 106 -6.39 17.35 7.17
CA LYS A 106 -6.33 16.67 5.87
C LYS A 106 -5.05 17.03 5.10
N ASP A 107 -4.71 18.32 5.06
CA ASP A 107 -3.55 18.80 4.30
C ASP A 107 -2.23 18.34 4.95
N SER A 108 -2.11 18.45 6.27
CA SER A 108 -0.94 17.96 7.00
C SER A 108 -0.76 16.45 6.89
N LEU A 109 -1.86 15.68 6.94
CA LEU A 109 -1.83 14.23 6.74
C LEU A 109 -1.42 13.87 5.30
N SER A 110 -1.94 14.61 4.32
CA SER A 110 -1.57 14.48 2.91
C SER A 110 -0.07 14.76 2.72
N ASP A 111 0.45 15.84 3.29
CA ASP A 111 1.87 16.19 3.16
C ASP A 111 2.78 15.22 3.92
N ALA A 112 2.37 14.76 5.10
CA ALA A 112 3.08 13.70 5.83
C ALA A 112 3.13 12.39 4.99
N ALA A 113 2.01 12.00 4.38
CA ALA A 113 1.95 10.85 3.49
C ALA A 113 2.85 11.03 2.26
N LYS A 114 2.82 12.20 1.61
CA LYS A 114 3.71 12.51 0.48
C LYS A 114 5.18 12.43 0.86
N ASN A 115 5.55 12.97 2.02
CA ASN A 115 6.93 12.93 2.53
C ASN A 115 7.38 11.50 2.82
N PHE A 116 6.53 10.70 3.45
CA PHE A 116 6.82 9.28 3.72
C PHE A 116 6.99 8.49 2.42
N MET A 117 6.08 8.67 1.47
CA MET A 117 6.16 8.02 0.16
C MET A 117 7.41 8.45 -0.62
N SER A 118 7.73 9.75 -0.64
CA SER A 118 8.91 10.29 -1.33
C SER A 118 10.21 9.75 -0.73
N THR A 119 10.28 9.70 0.61
CA THR A 119 11.41 9.11 1.33
C THR A 119 11.56 7.62 1.02
N SER A 120 10.45 6.89 0.93
CA SER A 120 10.45 5.47 0.55
C SER A 120 11.06 5.25 -0.84
N ILE A 121 10.72 6.09 -1.82
CA ILE A 121 11.34 6.04 -3.15
C ILE A 121 12.85 6.29 -3.06
N VAL A 122 13.26 7.38 -2.43
CA VAL A 122 14.68 7.78 -2.38
C VAL A 122 15.54 6.76 -1.62
N SER A 123 15.08 6.28 -0.47
CA SER A 123 15.90 5.45 0.42
C SER A 123 15.78 3.94 0.19
N HIS A 124 14.69 3.46 -0.42
CA HIS A 124 14.38 2.02 -0.44
C HIS A 124 14.16 1.44 -1.84
N TYR A 125 13.79 2.27 -2.83
CA TYR A 125 13.62 1.81 -4.20
C TYR A 125 14.94 1.34 -4.81
N GLY A 126 14.97 0.13 -5.36
CA GLY A 126 16.17 -0.56 -5.86
C GLY A 126 17.06 -1.19 -4.77
N ARG A 127 16.81 -0.91 -3.49
CA ARG A 127 17.53 -1.54 -2.36
C ARG A 127 16.79 -2.76 -1.81
N TYR A 128 15.48 -2.64 -1.64
CA TYR A 128 14.63 -3.75 -1.22
C TYR A 128 13.68 -4.13 -2.37
N GLN A 129 13.84 -5.34 -2.89
CA GLN A 129 13.05 -5.83 -4.03
C GLN A 129 11.55 -5.81 -3.74
N ILE A 130 11.17 -6.14 -2.51
CA ILE A 130 9.81 -6.06 -2.00
C ILE A 130 9.20 -4.65 -2.19
N ILE A 131 9.93 -3.60 -1.79
CA ILE A 131 9.47 -2.20 -1.92
C ILE A 131 9.48 -1.75 -3.38
N THR A 132 10.46 -2.21 -4.17
CA THR A 132 10.58 -1.88 -5.60
C THR A 132 9.39 -2.44 -6.39
N ASN A 133 9.06 -3.71 -6.19
CA ASN A 133 7.91 -4.36 -6.83
C ASN A 133 6.58 -3.66 -6.51
N VAL A 134 6.45 -3.16 -5.28
CA VAL A 134 5.27 -2.40 -4.85
C VAL A 134 5.13 -1.10 -5.61
N TRP A 135 6.20 -0.32 -5.68
CA TRP A 135 6.19 0.93 -6.42
C TRP A 135 5.92 0.67 -7.91
N ASP A 136 6.56 -0.33 -8.48
CA ASP A 136 6.40 -0.68 -9.89
C ASP A 136 4.96 -1.07 -10.22
N LEU A 137 4.30 -1.82 -9.34
CA LEU A 137 2.90 -2.15 -9.48
C LEU A 137 2.01 -0.91 -9.40
N VAL A 138 2.15 -0.13 -8.33
CA VAL A 138 1.30 1.04 -8.08
C VAL A 138 1.39 2.00 -9.27
N GLN A 139 2.59 2.22 -9.79
CA GLN A 139 2.86 3.03 -10.97
C GLN A 139 2.23 2.47 -12.24
N LYS A 140 2.42 1.18 -12.53
CA LYS A 140 1.78 0.51 -13.67
C LYS A 140 0.25 0.60 -13.59
N LYS A 141 -0.33 0.42 -12.40
CA LYS A 141 -1.79 0.37 -12.20
C LYS A 141 -2.43 1.76 -12.26
N LEU A 142 -1.83 2.75 -11.61
CA LEU A 142 -2.34 4.13 -11.58
C LEU A 142 -1.85 4.97 -12.75
N ARG A 143 -0.92 4.47 -13.56
CA ARG A 143 -0.23 5.19 -14.65
C ARG A 143 0.40 6.50 -14.19
N CYS A 144 0.99 6.46 -13.00
CA CYS A 144 1.78 7.55 -12.42
C CYS A 144 3.23 7.09 -12.23
N CYS A 145 4.14 8.03 -12.00
CA CYS A 145 5.56 7.72 -11.80
C CYS A 145 6.09 8.21 -10.44
N ALA A 146 5.65 9.37 -9.98
CA ALA A 146 6.08 9.91 -8.69
C ALA A 146 4.88 10.33 -7.83
N VAL A 147 5.19 10.59 -6.56
CA VAL A 147 4.24 11.07 -5.55
C VAL A 147 3.67 12.44 -5.92
N GLU A 148 4.50 13.27 -6.53
CA GLU A 148 4.13 14.58 -7.07
C GLU A 148 4.35 14.59 -8.59
N ASN A 149 3.77 15.59 -9.26
CA ASN A 149 3.93 15.82 -10.70
C ASN A 149 5.35 16.34 -11.05
N ARG A 150 6.38 15.56 -10.71
CA ARG A 150 7.80 15.84 -10.97
C ARG A 150 8.45 14.77 -11.88
N GLY A 151 7.63 14.06 -12.65
CA GLY A 151 8.06 12.96 -13.52
C GLY A 151 8.85 11.89 -12.76
N TRP A 152 9.90 11.36 -13.38
CA TRP A 152 10.83 10.41 -12.75
C TRP A 152 11.99 11.12 -12.01
N GLY A 153 12.01 12.45 -11.92
CA GLY A 153 13.13 13.21 -11.35
C GLY A 153 13.46 12.85 -9.88
N ILE A 154 12.46 12.40 -9.12
CA ILE A 154 12.66 11.93 -7.73
C ILE A 154 13.58 10.72 -7.61
N TYR A 155 13.68 9.91 -8.67
CA TYR A 155 14.56 8.74 -8.70
C TYR A 155 16.03 9.11 -8.79
N ASN A 156 16.36 10.33 -9.20
CA ASN A 156 17.73 10.76 -9.44
C ASN A 156 18.64 10.66 -8.20
N SER A 157 18.07 10.80 -7.01
CA SER A 157 18.74 10.63 -5.71
C SER A 157 18.54 9.26 -5.06
N SER A 158 17.80 8.36 -5.72
CA SER A 158 17.53 7.02 -5.22
C SER A 158 18.70 6.07 -5.40
N TRP A 159 18.78 5.05 -4.55
CA TRP A 159 19.77 3.97 -4.67
C TRP A 159 19.74 3.30 -6.06
N TRP A 160 18.54 3.10 -6.61
CA TRP A 160 18.35 2.55 -7.95
C TRP A 160 19.09 3.36 -9.01
N ASN A 161 18.90 4.68 -9.06
CA ASN A 161 19.55 5.50 -10.09
C ASN A 161 21.06 5.46 -10.01
N HIS A 162 21.63 5.42 -8.80
CA HIS A 162 23.07 5.27 -8.61
C HIS A 162 23.60 3.92 -9.10
N PHE A 163 22.81 2.85 -9.05
CA PHE A 163 23.26 1.54 -9.51
C PHE A 163 23.08 1.36 -11.03
N TYR A 164 21.94 1.78 -11.57
CA TYR A 164 21.58 1.55 -12.97
C TYR A 164 22.13 2.61 -13.94
N ASN A 165 22.45 3.82 -13.46
CA ASN A 165 23.02 4.91 -14.26
C ASN A 165 24.47 5.26 -13.88
N ALA A 166 25.17 4.44 -13.11
CA ALA A 166 26.60 4.62 -12.82
C ALA A 166 27.49 4.10 -13.96
N ASP A 167 28.65 4.74 -14.12
CA ASP A 167 29.72 4.23 -14.97
C ASP A 167 30.32 2.95 -14.36
N ILE A 168 30.44 1.90 -15.18
CA ILE A 168 30.91 0.57 -14.76
C ILE A 168 32.38 0.60 -14.28
N TYR A 169 33.18 1.56 -14.75
CA TYR A 169 34.62 1.64 -14.47
C TYR A 169 34.96 2.54 -13.28
N ASP A 170 34.14 3.54 -12.97
CA ASP A 170 34.42 4.51 -11.90
C ASP A 170 33.44 4.39 -10.71
N GLY A 171 32.24 3.82 -10.90
CA GLY A 171 31.26 3.49 -9.83
C GLY A 171 30.76 4.67 -8.98
N LYS A 172 31.38 5.85 -9.09
CA LYS A 172 31.10 7.09 -8.38
C LYS A 172 30.65 8.20 -9.34
N THR A 173 30.97 8.09 -10.62
CA THR A 173 30.50 8.99 -11.66
C THR A 173 29.33 8.37 -12.42
N ARG A 174 28.38 9.21 -12.84
CA ARG A 174 27.29 8.78 -13.73
C ARG A 174 27.84 8.53 -15.11
N ILE A 175 27.21 7.63 -15.88
CA ILE A 175 27.53 7.42 -17.29
C ILE A 175 27.56 8.80 -17.97
N PRO A 176 28.73 9.29 -18.40
CA PRO A 176 28.81 10.59 -19.04
C PRO A 176 27.99 10.52 -20.33
N GLY A 177 27.23 11.57 -20.61
CA GLY A 177 26.80 11.78 -21.97
C GLY A 177 27.92 12.20 -22.88
N THR A 178 27.57 12.57 -24.10
CA THR A 178 28.52 13.13 -25.05
C THR A 178 29.21 14.31 -24.39
N VAL A 179 30.53 14.21 -24.26
CA VAL A 179 31.37 15.33 -23.86
C VAL A 179 31.26 16.42 -24.93
N ASN A 180 30.65 17.54 -24.57
CA ASN A 180 30.66 18.72 -25.42
C ASN A 180 31.96 19.51 -25.16
N CYS A 181 32.99 19.25 -25.98
CA CYS A 181 34.29 19.91 -25.87
C CYS A 181 34.25 21.43 -26.12
N LEU A 182 33.16 21.96 -26.71
CA LEU A 182 32.99 23.40 -26.95
C LEU A 182 32.41 24.14 -25.74
N ALA A 183 31.57 23.47 -24.94
CA ALA A 183 30.88 24.07 -23.79
C ALA A 183 31.51 23.69 -22.44
N HIS A 184 32.47 22.76 -22.41
CA HIS A 184 33.11 22.25 -21.19
C HIS A 184 32.10 21.73 -20.15
N THR A 185 30.97 21.18 -20.61
CA THR A 185 29.89 20.62 -19.80
C THR A 185 29.75 19.12 -20.04
N ILE A 186 29.51 18.38 -18.96
CA ILE A 186 29.06 16.98 -19.03
C ILE A 186 27.55 17.03 -19.19
N GLU A 187 27.06 16.94 -20.42
CA GLU A 187 25.65 16.62 -20.65
C GLU A 187 25.46 15.14 -20.34
N THR A 188 24.36 14.76 -19.69
CA THR A 188 23.97 13.35 -19.56
C THR A 188 23.36 12.90 -20.88
N ASN A 189 23.85 11.80 -21.48
CA ASN A 189 23.31 11.31 -22.74
C ASN A 189 21.91 10.77 -22.47
N LEU A 190 20.89 11.42 -23.00
CA LEU A 190 19.50 10.95 -22.95
C LEU A 190 19.35 9.51 -23.50
N PHE A 191 20.29 9.06 -24.35
CA PHE A 191 20.35 7.70 -24.88
C PHE A 191 20.63 6.63 -23.82
N PHE A 192 21.42 6.92 -22.78
CA PHE A 192 21.84 5.95 -21.76
C PHE A 192 21.19 6.17 -20.39
N LEU A 193 20.27 7.13 -20.30
CA LEU A 193 19.49 7.38 -19.10
C LEU A 193 18.42 6.30 -18.92
N PHE A 194 18.64 5.41 -17.97
CA PHE A 194 17.66 4.43 -17.53
C PHE A 194 16.65 5.10 -16.58
N VAL A 195 15.37 4.94 -16.92
CA VAL A 195 14.22 5.36 -16.12
C VAL A 195 13.51 4.08 -15.64
N PRO A 196 12.91 4.07 -14.43
CA PRO A 196 12.09 2.94 -14.00
C PRO A 196 11.06 2.56 -15.07
N LEU A 197 11.06 1.30 -15.50
CA LEU A 197 10.18 0.84 -16.58
C LEU A 197 8.71 0.98 -16.22
N SER A 198 8.37 0.84 -14.94
CA SER A 198 7.04 1.08 -14.38
C SER A 198 6.51 2.50 -14.58
N CYS A 199 7.40 3.50 -14.74
CA CYS A 199 7.03 4.87 -15.04
C CYS A 199 6.66 5.09 -16.52
N CYS A 200 7.02 4.16 -17.41
CA CYS A 200 6.74 4.27 -18.82
C CYS A 200 5.34 3.75 -19.15
N TRP A 201 4.62 4.46 -20.02
CA TRP A 201 3.28 4.06 -20.43
C TRP A 201 3.31 2.74 -21.23
N THR A 202 2.64 1.73 -20.70
CA THR A 202 2.40 0.47 -21.39
C THR A 202 1.04 0.42 -22.08
N LEU A 203 0.91 -0.45 -23.07
CA LEU A 203 -0.35 -0.74 -23.74
C LEU A 203 -1.27 -1.50 -22.79
N VAL A 204 -2.58 -1.31 -22.95
CA VAL A 204 -3.59 -2.05 -22.18
C VAL A 204 -3.94 -3.30 -22.95
N ASP A 205 -3.90 -4.44 -22.28
CA ASP A 205 -4.44 -5.66 -22.87
C ASP A 205 -5.97 -5.55 -23.00
N PRO A 206 -6.53 -5.64 -24.22
CA PRO A 206 -7.96 -5.50 -24.45
C PRO A 206 -8.81 -6.62 -23.82
N ARG A 207 -8.22 -7.77 -23.46
CA ARG A 207 -8.94 -8.89 -22.83
C ARG A 207 -9.06 -8.75 -21.33
N THR A 208 -8.00 -8.29 -20.68
CA THR A 208 -7.91 -8.27 -19.22
C THR A 208 -8.12 -6.86 -18.64
N GLY A 209 -7.91 -5.82 -19.45
CA GLY A 209 -7.92 -4.43 -18.99
C GLY A 209 -6.69 -4.06 -18.14
N TRP A 210 -5.69 -4.95 -18.06
CA TRP A 210 -4.47 -4.73 -17.29
C TRP A 210 -3.34 -4.14 -18.15
N PRO A 211 -2.36 -3.44 -17.54
CA PRO A 211 -1.16 -2.98 -18.26
C PRO A 211 -0.36 -4.18 -18.77
N SER A 212 -0.02 -4.18 -20.05
CA SER A 212 0.84 -5.18 -20.70
C SER A 212 2.34 -4.85 -20.47
N ASP A 213 3.23 -5.77 -20.80
CA ASP A 213 4.68 -5.52 -20.84
C ASP A 213 5.14 -4.81 -22.13
N VAL A 214 4.22 -4.52 -23.05
CA VAL A 214 4.51 -3.78 -24.28
C VAL A 214 4.39 -2.28 -24.04
N PHE A 215 5.48 -1.55 -24.20
CA PHE A 215 5.55 -0.10 -24.05
C PHE A 215 4.98 0.63 -25.28
N ARG A 216 4.25 1.73 -25.05
CA ARG A 216 3.73 2.56 -26.15
C ARG A 216 4.82 3.43 -26.77
N ASP A 217 5.66 4.07 -25.96
CA ASP A 217 6.78 4.90 -26.41
C ASP A 217 7.83 5.07 -25.29
N GLN A 218 8.90 4.29 -25.37
CA GLN A 218 9.97 4.31 -24.37
C GLN A 218 10.89 5.54 -24.50
N ASN A 219 11.03 6.09 -25.72
CA ASN A 219 11.85 7.29 -25.95
C ASN A 219 11.20 8.52 -25.33
N ARG A 220 9.89 8.67 -25.52
CA ARG A 220 9.13 9.75 -24.88
C ARG A 220 9.16 9.66 -23.35
N CYS A 221 9.17 8.45 -22.79
CA CYS A 221 9.31 8.24 -21.34
C CYS A 221 10.65 8.77 -20.79
N ARG A 222 11.77 8.50 -21.47
CA ARG A 222 13.10 9.02 -21.10
C ARG A 222 13.18 10.55 -21.16
N ASN A 223 12.40 11.18 -22.04
CA ASN A 223 12.41 12.62 -22.28
C ASN A 223 11.36 13.39 -21.46
N TRP A 224 10.51 12.70 -20.70
CA TRP A 224 9.45 13.32 -19.88
C TRP A 224 10.01 13.70 -18.51
N GLN A 225 10.20 15.00 -18.25
CA GLN A 225 10.58 15.55 -16.95
C GLN A 225 9.34 16.01 -16.16
#